data_AF-A0AAC8XM22-F1
#
_entry.id   AF-A0AAC8XM22-F1
#
_cell.length_a   1.000
_cell.length_b   1.000
_cell.length_c   1.000
_cell.angle_alpha   90.00
_cell.angle_beta   90.00
_cell.angle_gamma   90.00
#
_symmetry.space_group_name_H-M   'P 1'
#
loop_
_entity.id
_entity.type
_entity.pdbx_description
1 polymer ?
#
loop_
_entity_poly.entity_id
_entity_poly.type
_entity_poly.pdbx_seq_one_letter_code
_entity_poly.pdbx_strand_id
1 'polypeptide(L)'
;MLSRINHRIYAFPTVLFLFLTLVFVSAGVSIQSEERAARVSKANTVAEQVKISLEVFSTERIQALHNVMRNWPTFEPNQVDWFNAQALSLMGMQKGYSSLAFVNAKGNIEWIATPNSGVKTRLDNRLVGHPAGDKLLN
;
A
#
# COMPACT_ATOMS: atom_id res chain seq x y z
N MET A 1 -71.83 16.48 33.51
CA MET A 1 -71.65 15.60 32.34
C MET A 1 -70.26 14.98 32.43
N LEU A 2 -70.19 13.71 32.86
CA LEU A 2 -68.94 13.00 33.12
C LEU A 2 -68.26 12.60 31.81
N SER A 3 -67.16 13.26 31.47
CA SER A 3 -66.24 12.83 30.40
C SER A 3 -65.46 11.59 30.85
N ARG A 4 -66.09 10.42 30.83
CA ARG A 4 -65.40 9.11 30.88
C ARG A 4 -65.27 8.59 29.45
N ILE A 5 -64.49 9.29 28.64
CA ILE A 5 -64.11 8.82 27.30
C ILE A 5 -63.18 7.62 27.49
N ASN A 6 -63.70 6.40 27.26
CA ASN A 6 -63.06 5.18 26.73
C ASN A 6 -61.54 4.98 26.84
N HIS A 7 -60.91 5.40 27.95
CA HIS A 7 -59.46 5.34 28.13
C HIS A 7 -58.91 3.91 28.04
N ARG A 8 -59.71 2.92 28.44
CA ARG A 8 -59.35 1.49 28.39
C ARG A 8 -59.24 0.92 26.98
N ILE A 9 -60.07 1.38 26.03
CA ILE A 9 -60.12 0.83 24.66
C ILE A 9 -58.97 1.36 23.82
N TYR A 10 -58.56 2.62 24.05
CA TYR A 10 -57.46 3.25 23.34
C TYR A 10 -56.09 3.06 24.03
N ALA A 11 -56.04 2.80 25.34
CA ALA A 11 -54.78 2.58 26.06
C ALA A 11 -54.00 1.37 25.53
N PHE A 12 -54.69 0.26 25.25
CA PHE A 12 -54.07 -0.96 24.76
C PHE A 12 -53.34 -0.77 23.40
N PRO A 13 -53.99 -0.24 22.34
CA PRO A 13 -53.31 0.03 21.08
C PRO A 13 -52.21 1.10 21.21
N THR A 14 -52.35 2.10 22.09
CA THR A 14 -51.26 3.08 22.32
C THR A 14 -50.04 2.47 23.00
N VAL A 15 -50.23 1.59 23.98
CA VAL A 15 -49.11 0.89 24.66
C VAL A 15 -48.44 -0.09 23.69
N LEU A 16 -49.23 -0.81 22.89
CA LEU A 16 -48.72 -1.69 21.86
C LEU A 16 -47.90 -0.91 20.81
N PHE A 17 -48.40 0.25 20.36
CA PHE A 17 -47.68 1.12 19.44
C PHE A 17 -46.36 1.61 20.03
N LEU A 18 -46.37 2.11 21.27
CA LEU A 18 -45.13 2.54 21.94
C LEU A 18 -44.13 1.39 22.08
N PHE A 19 -44.59 0.20 22.45
CA PHE A 19 -43.75 -0.99 22.54
C PHE A 19 -43.12 -1.35 21.18
N LEU A 20 -43.92 -1.40 20.12
CA LEU A 20 -43.43 -1.64 18.75
C LEU A 20 -42.44 -0.58 18.31
N THR A 21 -42.70 0.72 18.55
CA THR A 21 -41.75 1.78 18.21
C THR A 21 -40.41 1.62 18.94
N LEU A 22 -40.44 1.22 20.21
CA LEU A 22 -39.22 0.96 20.98
C LEU A 22 -38.41 -0.20 20.39
N VAL A 23 -39.08 -1.29 20.02
CA VAL A 23 -38.45 -2.46 19.38
C VAL A 23 -37.83 -2.06 18.04
N PHE A 24 -38.55 -1.32 17.19
CA PHE A 24 -38.05 -0.88 15.89
C PHE A 24 -36.85 0.08 16.00
N VAL A 25 -36.89 1.03 16.95
CA VAL A 25 -35.76 1.95 17.19
C VAL A 25 -34.54 1.17 17.69
N SER A 26 -34.72 0.25 18.65
CA SER A 26 -33.63 -0.57 19.17
C SER A 26 -33.01 -1.45 18.08
N ALA A 27 -33.83 -2.09 17.25
CA ALA A 27 -33.36 -2.90 16.13
C ALA A 27 -32.60 -2.05 15.10
N GLY A 28 -33.12 -0.85 14.76
CA GLY A 28 -32.46 0.07 13.84
C GLY A 28 -31.08 0.53 14.32
N VAL A 29 -30.95 0.86 15.61
CA VAL A 29 -29.65 1.23 16.21
C VAL A 29 -28.68 0.04 16.20
N SER A 30 -29.14 -1.16 16.52
CA SER A 30 -28.30 -2.37 16.51
C SER A 30 -27.76 -2.66 15.11
N ILE A 31 -28.62 -2.67 14.09
CA ILE A 31 -28.24 -2.92 12.69
C ILE A 31 -27.25 -1.86 12.19
N GLN A 32 -27.51 -0.59 12.47
CA GLN A 32 -26.62 0.49 12.06
C GLN A 32 -25.23 0.40 12.73
N SER A 33 -25.20 -0.07 13.98
CA SER A 33 -23.94 -0.31 14.71
C SER A 33 -23.15 -1.48 14.12
N GLU A 34 -23.83 -2.58 13.75
CA GLU A 34 -23.23 -3.76 13.10
C GLU A 34 -22.71 -3.42 11.70
N GLU A 35 -23.47 -2.68 10.89
CA GLU A 35 -23.01 -2.22 9.59
C GLU A 35 -21.77 -1.32 9.71
N ARG A 36 -21.75 -0.42 10.70
CA ARG A 36 -20.59 0.46 10.92
C ARG A 36 -19.38 -0.35 11.37
N ALA A 37 -19.56 -1.32 12.26
CA ALA A 37 -18.51 -2.23 12.69
C ALA A 37 -17.98 -3.07 11.52
N ALA A 38 -18.84 -3.59 10.66
CA ALA A 38 -18.47 -4.35 9.47
C ALA A 38 -17.69 -3.49 8.46
N ARG A 39 -18.09 -2.22 8.25
CA ARG A 39 -17.36 -1.26 7.40
C ARG A 39 -15.96 -0.97 7.94
N VAL A 40 -15.82 -0.74 9.24
CA VAL A 40 -14.53 -0.51 9.90
C VAL A 40 -13.65 -1.75 9.83
N SER A 41 -14.21 -2.94 10.10
CA SER A 41 -13.50 -4.22 10.00
C SER A 41 -12.97 -4.44 8.58
N LYS A 42 -13.81 -4.24 7.56
CA LYS A 42 -13.39 -4.36 6.15
C LYS A 42 -12.26 -3.39 5.80
N ALA A 43 -12.36 -2.14 6.24
CA ALA A 43 -11.30 -1.16 6.03
C ALA A 43 -9.98 -1.56 6.71
N ASN A 44 -10.06 -2.06 7.95
CA ASN A 44 -8.90 -2.59 8.68
C ASN A 44 -8.27 -3.79 7.98
N THR A 45 -9.08 -4.73 7.49
CA THR A 45 -8.59 -5.89 6.71
C THR A 45 -7.85 -5.44 5.46
N VAL A 46 -8.38 -4.47 4.72
CA VAL A 46 -7.69 -3.94 3.52
C VAL A 46 -6.39 -3.23 3.91
N ALA A 47 -6.39 -2.44 4.99
CA ALA A 47 -5.18 -1.77 5.47
C ALA A 47 -4.10 -2.80 5.88
N GLU A 48 -4.50 -3.88 6.53
CA GLU A 48 -3.60 -4.98 6.90
C GLU A 48 -3.05 -5.70 5.67
N GLN A 49 -3.88 -5.94 4.65
CA GLN A 49 -3.42 -6.49 3.37
C GLN A 49 -2.39 -5.58 2.68
N VAL A 50 -2.62 -4.26 2.68
CA VAL A 50 -1.67 -3.29 2.13
C VAL A 50 -0.37 -3.30 2.93
N LYS A 51 -0.44 -3.36 4.26
CA LYS A 51 0.73 -3.47 5.13
C LYS A 51 1.56 -4.72 4.82
N ILE A 52 0.91 -5.89 4.76
CA ILE A 52 1.58 -7.16 4.43
C ILE A 52 2.22 -7.06 3.04
N SER A 53 1.50 -6.52 2.07
CA SER A 53 2.04 -6.34 0.72
C SER A 53 3.28 -5.44 0.71
N LEU A 54 3.28 -4.33 1.46
CA LEU A 54 4.44 -3.45 1.60
C LEU A 54 5.61 -4.14 2.30
N GLU A 55 5.35 -4.96 3.32
CA GLU A 55 6.38 -5.71 4.04
C GLU A 55 7.03 -6.78 3.15
N VAL A 56 6.22 -7.52 2.37
CA VAL A 56 6.71 -8.46 1.37
C VAL A 56 7.53 -7.74 0.30
N PHE A 57 7.01 -6.63 -0.25
CA PHE A 57 7.75 -5.82 -1.22
C PHE A 57 9.09 -5.32 -0.67
N SER A 58 9.13 -4.84 0.57
CA SER A 58 10.38 -4.40 1.21
C SER A 58 11.37 -5.56 1.38
N THR A 59 10.90 -6.71 1.84
CA THR A 59 11.72 -7.91 2.05
C THR A 59 12.31 -8.40 0.73
N GLU A 60 11.48 -8.48 -0.32
CA GLU A 60 11.93 -8.84 -1.66
C GLU A 60 13.03 -7.88 -2.14
N ARG A 61 12.86 -6.56 -2.00
CA ARG A 61 13.87 -5.57 -2.41
C ARG A 61 15.22 -5.79 -1.72
N ILE A 62 15.21 -6.05 -0.41
CA ILE A 62 16.42 -6.34 0.35
C ILE A 62 17.09 -7.63 -0.15
N GLN A 63 16.32 -8.69 -0.40
CA GLN A 63 16.84 -9.95 -0.94
C GLN A 63 17.45 -9.79 -2.33
N ALA A 64 16.82 -9.01 -3.21
CA ALA A 64 17.35 -8.70 -4.52
C ALA A 64 18.69 -7.96 -4.43
N LEU A 65 18.82 -6.96 -3.55
CA LEU A 65 20.09 -6.29 -3.29
C LEU A 65 21.15 -7.24 -2.74
N HIS A 66 20.81 -8.13 -1.81
CA HIS A 66 21.73 -9.13 -1.31
C HIS A 66 22.23 -10.08 -2.40
N ASN A 67 21.36 -10.47 -3.34
CA ASN A 67 21.75 -11.32 -4.47
C ASN A 67 22.74 -10.60 -5.40
N VAL A 68 22.57 -9.29 -5.63
CA VAL A 68 23.53 -8.46 -6.39
C VAL A 68 24.87 -8.39 -5.67
N MET A 69 24.85 -8.14 -4.36
CA MET A 69 26.07 -8.07 -3.56
C MET A 69 26.81 -9.41 -3.51
N ARG A 70 26.10 -10.54 -3.44
CA ARG A 70 26.72 -11.87 -3.40
C ARG A 70 27.45 -12.21 -4.69
N ASN A 71 26.90 -11.79 -5.83
CA ASN A 71 27.47 -12.09 -7.14
C ASN A 71 28.33 -10.94 -7.66
N TRP A 72 28.72 -10.00 -6.79
CA TRP A 72 29.42 -8.80 -7.18
C TRP A 72 30.72 -9.12 -7.94
N PRO A 73 30.94 -8.51 -9.12
CA PRO A 73 32.10 -8.81 -9.94
C PRO A 73 33.34 -8.22 -9.27
N THR A 74 34.14 -9.07 -8.63
CA THR A 74 35.42 -8.66 -8.03
C THR A 74 36.52 -8.49 -9.07
N PHE A 75 36.43 -9.17 -10.22
CA PHE A 75 37.49 -9.20 -11.24
C PHE A 75 37.00 -9.31 -12.69
N GLU A 76 35.76 -8.93 -13.00
CA GLU A 76 35.30 -9.03 -14.39
C GLU A 76 35.92 -7.94 -15.29
N PRO A 77 36.39 -8.32 -16.50
CA PRO A 77 36.94 -7.37 -17.48
C PRO A 77 35.94 -6.29 -17.92
N ASN A 78 34.63 -6.55 -17.79
CA ASN A 78 33.57 -5.62 -18.20
C ASN A 78 32.44 -5.55 -17.16
N GLN A 79 32.62 -4.70 -16.16
CA GLN A 79 31.63 -4.46 -15.10
C GLN A 79 30.28 -3.96 -15.66
N VAL A 80 30.29 -3.24 -16.79
CA VAL A 80 29.07 -2.69 -17.41
C VAL A 80 28.16 -3.80 -17.96
N ASP A 81 28.72 -4.81 -18.61
CA ASP A 81 27.94 -5.94 -19.15
C ASP A 81 27.32 -6.78 -18.02
N TRP A 82 28.05 -6.95 -16.92
CA TRP A 82 27.52 -7.61 -15.74
C TRP A 82 26.36 -6.84 -15.12
N PHE A 83 26.50 -5.52 -14.96
CA PHE A 83 25.42 -4.68 -14.46
C PHE A 83 24.21 -4.74 -15.39
N ASN A 84 24.40 -4.74 -16.72
CA ASN A 84 23.29 -4.88 -17.68
C ASN A 84 22.54 -6.22 -17.52
N ALA A 85 23.26 -7.34 -17.39
CA ALA A 85 22.66 -8.66 -17.20
C ALA A 85 21.91 -8.75 -15.85
N GLN A 86 22.51 -8.23 -14.78
CA GLN A 86 21.92 -8.26 -13.45
C GLN A 86 20.73 -7.30 -13.33
N ALA A 87 20.77 -6.14 -14.00
CA ALA A 87 19.68 -5.17 -14.05
C ALA A 87 18.43 -5.73 -14.71
N LEU A 88 18.58 -6.46 -15.82
CA LEU A 88 17.47 -7.13 -16.49
C LEU A 88 16.79 -8.13 -15.56
N SER A 89 17.58 -8.89 -14.79
CA SER A 89 17.06 -9.81 -13.77
C SER A 89 16.33 -9.06 -12.64
N LEU A 90 16.94 -8.02 -12.07
CA LEU A 90 16.36 -7.23 -10.98
C LEU A 90 15.07 -6.51 -11.39
N MET A 91 15.04 -5.92 -12.59
CA MET A 91 13.87 -5.21 -13.13
C MET A 91 12.77 -6.17 -13.55
N GLY A 92 13.12 -7.38 -14.00
CA GLY A 92 12.16 -8.43 -14.33
C GLY A 92 11.53 -9.05 -13.08
N MET A 93 12.31 -9.19 -11.99
CA MET A 93 11.85 -9.77 -10.73
C MET A 93 11.02 -8.81 -9.87
N GLN A 94 11.24 -7.50 -9.98
CA GLN A 94 10.63 -6.52 -9.07
C GLN A 94 10.00 -5.33 -9.79
N LYS A 95 8.68 -5.21 -9.66
CA LYS A 95 7.93 -4.05 -10.15
C LYS A 95 8.14 -2.85 -9.20
N GLY A 96 8.34 -1.66 -9.76
CA GLY A 96 8.33 -0.40 -9.00
C GLY A 96 9.70 0.19 -8.64
N TYR A 97 10.81 -0.31 -9.20
CA TYR A 97 12.03 0.50 -9.29
C TYR A 97 11.85 1.56 -10.37
N SER A 98 12.29 2.79 -10.09
CA SER A 98 12.33 3.87 -11.08
C SER A 98 13.63 3.85 -11.88
N SER A 99 14.74 3.44 -11.26
CA SER A 99 16.06 3.32 -11.88
C SER A 99 17.03 2.61 -10.93
N LEU A 100 18.04 1.93 -11.49
CA LEU A 100 19.20 1.42 -10.77
C LEU A 100 20.43 2.20 -11.22
N ALA A 101 21.29 2.60 -10.30
CA ALA A 101 22.52 3.32 -10.61
C ALA A 101 23.69 2.74 -9.82
N PHE A 102 24.84 2.64 -10.46
CA PHE A 102 26.11 2.30 -9.81
C PHE A 102 26.91 3.58 -9.58
N VAL A 103 27.35 3.78 -8.34
CA VAL A 103 28.17 4.92 -7.91
C VAL A 103 29.51 4.39 -7.43
N ASN A 104 30.59 4.93 -7.97
CA ASN A 104 31.94 4.52 -7.61
C ASN A 104 32.38 5.07 -6.24
N ALA A 105 33.54 4.63 -5.77
CA ALA A 105 34.13 5.08 -4.51
C ALA A 105 34.40 6.61 -4.45
N LYS A 106 34.45 7.30 -5.60
CA LYS A 106 34.61 8.76 -5.70
C LYS A 106 33.28 9.51 -5.70
N GLY A 107 32.15 8.81 -5.61
CA GLY A 107 30.82 9.40 -5.61
C GLY A 107 30.28 9.75 -7.00
N ASN A 108 30.91 9.28 -8.08
CA ASN A 108 30.44 9.51 -9.45
C ASN A 108 29.58 8.34 -9.93
N ILE A 109 28.54 8.65 -10.69
CA ILE A 109 27.68 7.65 -11.32
C ILE A 109 28.42 7.06 -12.51
N GLU A 110 28.63 5.74 -12.53
CA GLU A 110 29.33 5.05 -13.63
C GLU A 110 28.39 4.27 -14.53
N TRP A 111 27.19 3.92 -14.05
CA TRP A 111 26.22 3.17 -14.83
C TRP A 111 24.80 3.40 -14.32
N ILE A 112 23.82 3.39 -15.22
CA ILE A 112 22.39 3.51 -14.92
C ILE A 112 21.62 2.51 -15.78
N ALA A 113 20.61 1.87 -15.19
CA ALA A 113 19.54 1.24 -15.94
C ALA A 113 18.18 1.77 -15.52
N THR A 114 17.30 1.92 -16.49
CA THR A 114 15.91 2.33 -16.32
C THR A 114 14.97 1.26 -16.86
N PRO A 115 13.92 0.88 -16.12
CA PRO A 115 12.94 -0.07 -16.62
C PRO A 115 12.14 0.53 -17.80
N ASN A 116 11.82 -0.31 -18.78
CA ASN A 116 11.06 0.10 -19.98
C ASN A 116 9.61 0.52 -19.67
N SER A 117 9.09 0.21 -18.48
CA SER A 117 7.72 0.49 -18.07
C SER A 117 7.59 1.85 -17.38
N GLY A 118 7.40 2.91 -18.19
CA GLY A 118 6.53 4.07 -17.97
C GLY A 118 6.60 4.93 -16.69
N VAL A 119 7.37 4.57 -15.67
CA VAL A 119 7.58 5.42 -14.49
C VAL A 119 8.56 6.51 -14.89
N LYS A 120 8.21 7.78 -14.62
CA LYS A 120 9.09 8.93 -14.86
C LYS A 120 10.43 8.64 -14.16
N THR A 121 11.47 8.41 -14.95
CA THR A 121 12.79 7.99 -14.49
C THR A 121 13.48 9.19 -13.83
N ARG A 122 13.81 9.07 -12.54
CA ARG A 122 14.57 10.10 -11.81
C ARG A 122 16.03 10.13 -12.27
N LEU A 123 16.56 8.98 -12.68
CA LEU A 123 17.92 8.83 -13.21
C LEU A 123 17.84 8.36 -14.66
N ASP A 124 18.69 8.94 -15.50
CA ASP A 124 18.80 8.66 -16.94
C ASP A 124 20.30 8.62 -17.30
N ASN A 125 20.65 7.96 -18.41
CA ASN A 125 22.01 7.78 -18.89
C ASN A 125 22.80 9.09 -19.06
N ARG A 126 22.11 10.23 -19.17
CA ARG A 126 22.71 11.57 -19.16
C ARG A 126 23.47 11.91 -17.87
N LEU A 127 23.24 11.17 -16.78
CA LEU A 127 23.86 11.39 -15.48
C LEU A 127 25.15 10.57 -15.29
N VAL A 128 25.47 9.66 -16.20
CA VAL A 128 26.72 8.92 -16.16
C VAL A 128 27.90 9.91 -16.26
N GLY A 129 28.94 9.69 -15.44
CA GLY A 129 30.10 10.56 -15.30
C GLY A 129 29.90 11.77 -14.36
N HIS A 130 28.69 11.99 -13.84
CA HIS A 130 28.42 13.10 -12.92
C HIS A 130 28.42 12.66 -11.45
N PRO A 131 28.70 13.58 -10.51
CA PRO A 131 28.60 13.28 -9.08
C PRO A 131 27.15 12.99 -8.67
N ALA A 132 26.99 11.99 -7.81
CA ALA A 132 25.70 11.49 -7.37
C ALA A 132 24.94 12.42 -6.39
N GLY A 133 25.68 13.30 -5.71
CA GLY A 133 25.26 14.06 -4.52
C GLY A 133 23.88 14.74 -4.62
N ASP A 134 23.68 15.63 -5.59
CA ASP A 134 22.43 16.41 -5.69
C ASP A 134 21.29 15.70 -6.44
N LYS A 135 21.60 14.61 -7.16
CA LYS A 135 20.67 13.98 -8.11
C LYS A 135 20.03 12.70 -7.59
N LEU A 136 20.57 12.09 -6.54
CA LEU A 136 19.99 10.91 -5.88
C LEU A 136 19.00 11.25 -4.74
N LEU A 137 19.01 12.48 -4.22
CA LEU A 137 18.29 12.86 -2.99
C LEU A 137 17.06 13.75 -3.21
N ASN A 138 16.81 14.25 -4.43
CA ASN A 138 15.66 15.10 -4.79
C ASN A 138 14.62 14.37 -5.63
#